data_AF-A0A379LML9-F1
#
_entry.id   AF-A0A379LML9-F1
#
_cell.length_a   1.000
_cell.length_b   1.000
_cell.length_c   1.000
_cell.angle_alpha   90.00
_cell.angle_beta   90.00
_cell.angle_gamma   90.00
#
_symmetry.space_group_name_H-M   'P 1'
#
loop_
_entity.id
_entity.type
_entity.pdbx_description
1 polymer ?
#
loop_
_entity_poly.entity_id
_entity_poly.type
_entity_poly.pdbx_seq_one_letter_code
_entity_poly.pdbx_strand_id
1 'polypeptide(L)'
;MYLNVIHSILKQAYNIKHAKGGRKPKLCVADQLIMTLSYYREYRTKFHLAQDYEISESSVCKTIKWVESTLVKDSNLSLPSKKELWQNPNTEVVLIDATEIPV
;
A
#
# COMPACT_ATOMS: atom_id res chain seq x y z
N MET A 1 14.86 -5.68 -1.24
CA MET A 1 15.19 -4.58 -0.31
C MET A 1 13.98 -3.72 0.03
N TYR A 2 13.22 -3.21 -0.96
CA TYR A 2 12.08 -2.31 -0.75
C TYR A 2 10.87 -2.88 0.00
N LEU A 3 10.53 -4.17 -0.19
CA LEU A 3 9.37 -4.77 0.52
C LEU A 3 9.53 -4.72 2.04
N ASN A 4 10.75 -4.91 2.55
CA ASN A 4 11.06 -4.84 3.97
C ASN A 4 10.92 -3.41 4.51
N VAL A 5 11.26 -2.39 3.70
CA VAL A 5 11.09 -0.97 4.04
C VAL A 5 9.60 -0.63 4.15
N ILE A 6 8.81 -0.99 3.13
CA ILE A 6 7.36 -0.78 3.10
C ILE A 6 6.69 -1.46 4.31
N HIS A 7 7.03 -2.73 4.58
CA HIS A 7 6.49 -3.44 5.72
C HIS A 7 6.88 -2.79 7.06
N SER A 8 8.10 -2.28 7.19
CA SER A 8 8.56 -1.57 8.40
C SER A 8 7.74 -0.28 8.65
N ILE A 9 7.52 0.52 7.60
CA ILE A 9 6.70 1.74 7.66
C ILE A 9 5.28 1.41 8.14
N LEU A 10 4.65 0.41 7.52
CA LEU A 10 3.30 -0.03 7.90
C LEU A 10 3.26 -0.56 9.33
N LYS A 11 4.28 -1.30 9.78
CA LYS A 11 4.36 -1.83 11.14
C LYS A 11 4.49 -0.71 12.17
N GLN A 12 5.27 0.32 11.89
CA GLN A 12 5.39 1.50 12.74
C GLN A 12 4.05 2.26 12.82
N ALA A 13 3.41 2.52 11.68
CA ALA A 13 2.10 3.19 11.62
C ALA A 13 1.02 2.39 12.34
N TYR A 14 1.04 1.06 12.20
CA TYR A 14 0.13 0.16 12.92
C TYR A 14 0.30 0.26 14.43
N ASN A 15 1.55 0.23 14.92
CA ASN A 15 1.84 0.36 16.35
C ASN A 15 1.36 1.70 16.91
N ILE A 16 1.58 2.81 16.18
CA ILE A 16 1.10 4.14 16.58
C ILE A 16 -0.43 4.17 16.65
N LYS A 17 -1.10 3.65 15.61
CA LYS A 17 -2.57 3.62 15.52
C LYS A 17 -3.20 2.81 16.66
N HIS A 18 -2.56 1.73 17.09
CA HIS A 18 -3.07 0.83 18.12
C HIS A 18 -2.44 1.03 19.50
N ALA A 19 -1.59 2.06 19.68
CA ALA A 19 -0.98 2.38 20.98
C ALA A 19 -2.01 2.68 22.07
N LYS A 20 -3.15 3.28 21.71
CA LYS A 20 -4.27 3.61 22.61
C LYS A 20 -5.29 2.48 22.76
N GLY A 21 -5.01 1.28 22.22
CA GLY A 21 -5.90 0.13 22.24
C GLY A 21 -6.91 0.11 21.08
N GLY A 22 -8.03 -0.58 21.28
CA GLY A 22 -9.08 -0.77 20.28
C GLY A 22 -9.04 -2.13 19.59
N ARG A 23 -10.03 -2.38 18.72
CA ARG A 23 -10.18 -3.65 18.01
C ARG A 23 -9.04 -3.84 17.02
N LYS A 24 -8.32 -4.96 17.17
CA LYS A 24 -7.29 -5.38 16.21
C LYS A 24 -7.95 -5.94 14.94
N PRO A 25 -7.44 -5.63 13.75
CA PRO A 25 -7.88 -6.27 12.52
C PRO A 25 -7.59 -7.77 12.53
N LYS A 26 -8.36 -8.57 11.78
CA LYS A 26 -8.15 -10.02 11.62
C LYS A 26 -6.79 -10.32 10.97
N LEU A 27 -6.41 -9.50 9.99
CA LEU A 27 -5.17 -9.67 9.22
C LEU A 27 -3.99 -9.00 9.91
N CYS A 28 -2.82 -9.66 9.89
CA CYS A 28 -1.57 -9.04 10.32
C CYS A 28 -1.09 -8.00 9.29
N VAL A 29 -0.11 -7.15 9.65
CA VAL A 29 0.39 -6.09 8.77
C VAL A 29 0.96 -6.65 7.45
N ALA A 30 1.63 -7.80 7.50
CA ALA A 30 2.16 -8.46 6.31
C ALA A 30 1.03 -8.92 5.36
N ASP A 31 -0.02 -9.54 5.90
CA ASP A 31 -1.16 -9.99 5.10
C ASP A 31 -1.93 -8.81 4.50
N GLN A 32 -2.06 -7.71 5.25
CA GLN A 32 -2.67 -6.47 4.75
C GLN A 32 -1.88 -5.90 3.57
N LEU A 33 -0.55 -5.92 3.65
CA LEU A 33 0.32 -5.50 2.55
C LEU A 33 0.19 -6.44 1.34
N ILE A 34 0.29 -7.76 1.54
CA ILE A 34 0.17 -8.74 0.46
C ILE A 34 -1.19 -8.62 -0.24
N MET A 35 -2.29 -8.53 0.52
CA MET A 35 -3.63 -8.35 -0.04
C MET A 35 -3.72 -7.08 -0.92
N THR A 36 -3.10 -5.99 -0.47
CA THR A 36 -3.09 -4.72 -1.23
C THR A 36 -2.24 -4.84 -2.50
N LEU A 37 -1.10 -5.52 -2.43
CA LEU A 37 -0.24 -5.77 -3.60
C LEU A 37 -0.91 -6.70 -4.62
N SER A 38 -1.61 -7.75 -4.16
CA SER A 38 -2.40 -8.63 -5.04
C SER A 38 -3.53 -7.87 -5.73
N TYR A 39 -4.20 -6.96 -5.00
CA TYR A 39 -5.20 -6.06 -5.60
C TYR A 39 -4.61 -5.24 -6.75
N TYR A 40 -3.43 -4.65 -6.59
CA TYR A 40 -2.79 -3.85 -7.65
C TYR A 40 -2.22 -4.68 -8.80
N ARG A 41 -1.67 -5.86 -8.50
CA ARG A 41 -1.02 -6.70 -9.50
C ARG A 41 -2.03 -7.44 -10.38
N GLU A 42 -3.12 -7.92 -9.79
CA GLU A 42 -4.07 -8.82 -10.45
C GLU A 42 -5.43 -8.15 -10.72
N TYR A 43 -5.63 -6.90 -10.26
CA TYR A 43 -6.90 -6.18 -10.34
C TYR A 43 -8.10 -7.02 -9.83
N ARG A 44 -7.83 -7.95 -8.89
CA ARG A 44 -8.83 -8.85 -8.33
C ARG A 44 -9.90 -8.04 -7.60
N THR A 45 -11.18 -8.38 -7.81
CA THR A 45 -12.26 -7.62 -7.17
C THR A 45 -12.17 -7.72 -5.65
N LYS A 46 -12.61 -6.66 -4.95
CA LYS A 46 -12.62 -6.63 -3.48
C LYS A 46 -13.49 -7.74 -2.88
N PHE A 47 -14.53 -8.17 -3.59
CA PHE A 47 -15.35 -9.33 -3.25
C PHE A 47 -14.53 -10.64 -3.22
N HIS A 48 -13.74 -10.92 -4.26
CA HIS A 48 -12.92 -12.14 -4.27
C HIS A 48 -11.84 -12.09 -3.18
N LEU A 49 -11.20 -10.93 -2.96
CA LEU A 49 -10.26 -10.76 -1.84
C LEU A 49 -10.93 -10.96 -0.48
N ALA A 50 -12.18 -10.51 -0.32
CA ALA A 50 -12.95 -10.71 0.91
C ALA A 50 -13.18 -12.20 1.19
N GLN A 51 -13.44 -13.00 0.15
CA GLN A 51 -13.57 -14.45 0.25
C GLN A 51 -12.23 -15.11 0.60
N ASP A 52 -11.16 -14.81 -0.14
CA ASP A 52 -9.84 -15.44 0.05
C ASP A 52 -9.27 -15.21 1.46
N TYR A 53 -9.48 -14.00 2.01
CA TYR A 53 -8.99 -13.61 3.33
C TYR A 53 -10.05 -13.76 4.45
N GLU A 54 -11.23 -14.28 4.11
CA GLU A 54 -12.36 -14.47 5.03
C GLU A 54 -12.66 -13.23 5.89
N ILE A 55 -12.77 -12.08 5.24
CA ILE A 55 -13.13 -10.80 5.85
C ILE A 55 -14.25 -10.15 5.06
N SER A 56 -14.91 -9.12 5.61
CA SER A 56 -15.90 -8.38 4.83
C SER A 56 -15.24 -7.56 3.71
N GLU A 57 -15.94 -7.33 2.61
CA GLU A 57 -15.49 -6.42 1.55
C GLU A 57 -15.20 -5.01 2.08
N SER A 58 -15.99 -4.56 3.07
CA SER A 58 -15.75 -3.29 3.75
C SER A 58 -14.40 -3.26 4.48
N SER A 59 -13.96 -4.41 5.03
CA SER A 59 -12.66 -4.57 5.68
C SER A 59 -11.54 -4.53 4.64
N VAL A 60 -11.70 -5.20 3.49
CA VAL A 60 -10.75 -5.12 2.37
C VAL A 60 -10.56 -3.67 1.94
N CYS A 61 -11.66 -2.95 1.68
CA CYS A 61 -11.63 -1.55 1.27
C CYS A 61 -10.94 -0.64 2.29
N LYS A 62 -11.23 -0.81 3.59
CA LYS A 62 -10.57 -0.05 4.67
C LYS A 62 -9.08 -0.37 4.77
N THR A 63 -8.70 -1.63 4.59
CA THR A 63 -7.29 -2.05 4.63
C THR A 63 -6.51 -1.47 3.47
N ILE A 64 -7.00 -1.59 2.23
CA ILE A 64 -6.33 -1.03 1.04
C ILE A 64 -6.14 0.47 1.23
N LYS A 65 -7.20 1.20 1.57
CA LYS A 65 -7.13 2.65 1.84
C LYS A 65 -6.14 3.00 2.94
N TRP A 66 -6.07 2.19 3.99
CA TRP A 66 -5.13 2.44 5.09
C TRP A 66 -3.68 2.21 4.65
N VAL A 67 -3.39 1.14 3.91
CA VAL A 67 -2.06 0.87 3.35
C VAL A 67 -1.65 2.02 2.42
N GLU A 68 -2.49 2.35 1.43
CA GLU A 68 -2.26 3.45 0.48
C GLU A 68 -1.96 4.77 1.18
N SER A 69 -2.87 5.21 2.07
CA SER A 69 -2.72 6.49 2.75
C SER A 69 -1.54 6.54 3.71
N THR A 70 -1.07 5.40 4.22
CA THR A 70 0.13 5.34 5.06
C THR A 70 1.38 5.47 4.20
N LEU A 71 1.44 4.78 3.06
CA LEU A 71 2.61 4.81 2.17
C LEU A 71 2.75 6.17 1.46
N VAL A 72 1.65 6.77 1.01
CA VAL A 72 1.65 8.11 0.37
C VAL A 72 2.14 9.21 1.31
N LYS A 73 1.91 9.07 2.62
CA LYS A 73 2.36 10.05 3.62
C LYS A 73 3.83 9.89 4.00
N ASP A 74 4.44 8.76 3.68
CA ASP A 74 5.82 8.50 4.05
C ASP A 74 6.78 9.17 3.07
N SER A 75 7.60 10.08 3.58
CA SER A 75 8.54 10.85 2.77
C SER A 75 9.62 10.00 2.11
N ASN A 76 9.90 8.79 2.60
CA ASN A 76 10.89 7.89 1.98
C ASN A 76 10.38 7.26 0.68
N LEU A 77 9.06 7.27 0.46
CA LEU A 77 8.42 6.76 -0.75
C LEU A 77 7.99 7.89 -1.69
N SER A 78 8.11 9.14 -1.24
CA SER A 78 7.86 10.31 -2.09
C SER A 78 8.89 10.41 -3.20
N LEU A 79 8.40 10.69 -4.41
CA LEU A 79 9.27 11.00 -5.52
C LEU A 79 9.99 12.34 -5.28
N PRO A 80 11.27 12.45 -5.69
CA PRO A 80 11.95 13.73 -5.74
C PRO A 80 11.18 14.71 -6.61
N SER A 81 11.41 16.00 -6.39
CA SER A 81 10.73 17.04 -7.18
C SER A 81 11.06 16.89 -8.66
N LYS A 82 10.14 17.33 -9.54
CA LYS A 82 10.35 17.32 -11.00
C LYS A 82 11.72 17.92 -11.36
N LYS A 83 12.10 19.03 -10.75
CA LYS A 83 13.38 19.72 -10.97
C LYS A 83 14.59 18.86 -10.60
N GLU A 84 14.55 18.18 -9.47
CA GLU A 84 15.65 17.30 -9.03
C GLU A 84 15.79 16.07 -9.92
N LEU A 85 14.67 15.51 -10.41
CA LEU A 85 14.68 14.41 -11.38
C LEU A 85 15.33 14.81 -12.70
N TRP A 86 15.05 16.02 -13.22
CA TRP A 86 15.69 16.50 -14.45
C TRP A 86 17.18 16.80 -14.30
N GLN A 87 17.63 17.17 -13.10
CA GLN A 87 19.03 17.54 -12.85
C GLN A 87 19.93 16.35 -12.48
N ASN A 88 19.36 15.23 -12.05
CA ASN A 88 20.11 14.02 -11.71
C ASN A 88 19.93 12.91 -12.77
N PRO A 89 20.79 12.83 -13.80
CA PRO A 89 20.72 11.82 -14.86
C PRO A 89 20.99 10.38 -14.40
N ASN A 90 21.48 10.18 -13.17
CA ASN A 90 21.71 8.85 -12.57
C ASN A 90 20.48 8.28 -11.85
N THR A 91 19.34 8.99 -11.86
CA THR A 91 18.11 8.45 -11.29
C THR A 91 17.54 7.43 -12.26
N GLU A 92 17.47 6.16 -11.85
CA GLU A 92 16.78 5.11 -12.60
C GLU A 92 15.27 5.38 -12.54
N VAL A 93 14.77 6.21 -13.45
CA VAL A 93 13.35 6.56 -13.55
C VAL A 93 12.67 5.53 -14.44
N VAL A 94 11.86 4.66 -13.84
CA VAL A 94 10.94 3.81 -14.59
C VAL A 94 9.64 4.56 -14.77
N LEU A 95 9.40 5.06 -15.99
CA LEU A 95 8.12 5.62 -16.38
C LEU A 95 7.13 4.47 -16.59
N ILE A 96 6.18 4.30 -15.67
CA ILE A 96 5.08 3.34 -15.83
C ILE A 96 3.85 4.14 -16.26
N ASP A 97 3.47 3.99 -17.52
CA ASP A 97 2.22 4.52 -18.04
C ASP A 97 1.07 3.63 -17.55
N ALA A 98 0.29 4.14 -16.61
CA ALA A 98 -0.97 3.51 -16.19
C ALA A 98 -2.08 4.04 -17.10
N THR A 99 -2.23 3.42 -18.27
CA THR A 99 -3.40 3.66 -19.11
C THR A 99 -4.64 3.13 -18.39
N GLU A 100 -5.61 4.00 -18.17
CA GLU A 100 -6.95 3.61 -17.72
C GLU A 100 -7.54 2.69 -18.79
N ILE A 101 -7.91 1.45 -18.41
CA ILE A 101 -8.78 0.62 -19.24
C ILE A 101 -10.14 1.32 -19.24
N PRO A 102 -10.65 1.80 -20.39
CA PRO A 102 -11.98 2.39 -20.44
C PRO A 102 -13.01 1.30 -20.09
N VAL A 103 -13.99 1.69 -19.29
CA VAL A 103 -15.21 0.90 -19.02
C VAL A 103 -16.10 0.90 -20.25
#